data_AF-T1GU39-F1
#
_entry.id   AF-T1GU39-F1
#
_cell.length_a   1.000
_cell.length_b   1.000
_cell.length_c   1.000
_cell.angle_alpha   90.00
_cell.angle_beta   90.00
_cell.angle_gamma   90.00
#
_symmetry.space_group_name_H-M   'P 1'
#
loop_
_entity.id
_entity.type
_entity.pdbx_description
1 polymer ?
#
loop_
_entity_poly.entity_id
_entity_poly.type
_entity_poly.pdbx_seq_one_letter_code
_entity_poly.pdbx_strand_id
1 'polypeptide(L)'
;KQNNSKRKFSIPIAVHSLPHLTVLSLSGCSKVTDDGSARLTWCPRITDASLEYIACDLNQLEELTLDRCVHITDIGVGYISTMLSLTALFLRWCSQVRDFGLQHLCSMRNLQVLSLAGCPLLSSSGLSNLIQLRHMQELELTNCPGASQELFEYLKEHLPRCLIIE
;
A
#
# COMPACT_ATOMS: atom_id res chain seq x y z
N LYS A 1 22.04 30.36 4.46
CA LYS A 1 20.75 30.76 3.84
C LYS A 1 20.34 29.66 2.87
N GLN A 2 19.58 28.66 3.33
CA GLN A 2 19.09 27.56 2.51
C GLN A 2 17.57 27.68 2.47
N ASN A 3 17.09 28.33 1.42
CA ASN A 3 15.71 28.73 1.23
C ASN A 3 14.96 27.60 0.51
N ASN A 4 14.77 26.45 1.18
CA ASN A 4 13.85 25.43 0.69
C ASN A 4 12.44 25.88 1.04
N SER A 5 11.83 26.59 0.07
CA SER A 5 10.44 26.99 0.04
C SER A 5 9.55 25.78 0.37
N LYS A 6 9.13 25.69 1.63
CA LYS A 6 8.10 24.76 2.10
C LYS A 6 6.76 25.20 1.51
N ARG A 7 6.55 24.96 0.21
CA ARG A 7 5.25 25.13 -0.43
C ARG A 7 4.34 24.03 0.11
N LYS A 8 3.34 24.45 0.89
CA LYS A 8 2.29 23.61 1.45
C LYS A 8 1.36 23.24 0.29
N PHE A 9 1.38 22.00 -0.18
CA PHE A 9 0.47 21.52 -1.21
C PHE A 9 -0.48 20.49 -0.60
N SER A 10 -1.79 20.68 -0.79
CA SER A 10 -2.79 19.63 -0.57
C SER A 10 -2.48 18.45 -1.51
N ILE A 11 -2.79 17.19 -1.16
CA ILE A 11 -2.56 16.02 -2.03
C ILE A 11 -3.01 16.28 -3.48
N PRO A 12 -4.22 16.83 -3.74
CA PRO A 12 -4.66 17.17 -5.10
C PRO A 12 -3.72 18.13 -5.84
N ILE A 13 -3.11 19.10 -5.14
CA ILE A 13 -2.22 20.09 -5.73
C ILE A 13 -0.83 19.52 -5.99
N ALA A 14 -0.37 18.60 -5.13
CA ALA A 14 0.92 17.93 -5.26
C ALA A 14 0.92 16.93 -6.44
N VAL A 15 -0.15 16.14 -6.60
CA VAL A 15 -0.24 15.13 -7.69
C VAL A 15 -0.40 15.77 -9.07
N HIS A 16 -1.19 16.85 -9.19
CA HIS A 16 -1.34 17.59 -10.45
C HIS A 16 -0.04 18.25 -10.94
N SER A 17 0.90 18.51 -10.02
CA SER A 17 2.16 19.20 -10.36
C SER A 17 3.29 18.25 -10.76
N LEU A 18 3.10 16.92 -10.62
CA LEU A 18 4.16 15.91 -10.79
C LEU A 18 3.65 14.66 -11.55
N PRO A 19 3.21 14.80 -12.82
CA PRO A 19 2.64 13.68 -13.59
C PRO A 19 3.65 12.57 -13.94
N HIS A 20 4.96 12.83 -13.76
CA HIS A 20 6.05 11.89 -14.01
C HIS A 20 6.57 11.21 -12.74
N LEU A 21 5.86 11.35 -11.62
CA LEU A 21 6.28 10.73 -10.38
C LEU A 21 6.15 9.21 -10.47
N THR A 22 7.26 8.50 -10.30
CA THR A 22 7.31 7.03 -10.32
C THR A 22 7.32 6.41 -8.93
N VAL A 23 7.73 7.16 -7.91
CA VAL A 23 7.81 6.69 -6.52
C VAL A 23 7.12 7.68 -5.58
N LEU A 24 6.20 7.19 -4.75
CA LEU A 24 5.46 8.00 -3.78
C LEU A 24 5.33 7.27 -2.44
N SER A 25 5.71 7.94 -1.35
CA SER A 25 5.52 7.44 0.01
C SER A 25 4.65 8.41 0.83
N LEU A 26 3.59 7.89 1.44
CA LEU A 26 2.63 8.63 2.27
C LEU A 26 2.48 8.03 3.69
N SER A 27 3.47 7.24 4.12
CA SER A 27 3.44 6.49 5.37
C SER A 27 3.35 7.36 6.65
N GLY A 28 2.72 6.82 7.70
CA GLY A 28 2.88 7.31 9.07
C GLY A 28 2.07 8.56 9.45
N CYS A 29 0.94 8.81 8.80
CA CYS A 29 0.07 9.96 9.08
C CYS A 29 -0.86 9.78 10.31
N SER A 30 -0.38 9.15 11.38
CA SER A 30 -1.20 8.74 12.54
C SER A 30 -0.89 9.45 13.85
N LYS A 31 -0.21 10.61 13.86
CA LYS A 31 0.03 11.34 15.11
C LYS A 31 -1.26 11.93 15.69
N VAL A 32 -1.93 11.13 16.50
CA VAL A 32 -2.53 11.58 17.75
C VAL A 32 -1.37 11.70 18.73
N THR A 33 -0.94 12.93 19.03
CA THR A 33 -0.04 13.20 20.15
C THR A 33 -0.85 13.96 21.19
N ASP A 34 -1.17 13.30 22.31
CA ASP A 34 -1.74 13.92 23.52
C ASP A 34 -0.74 14.84 24.25
N ASP A 35 0.50 14.94 23.75
CA ASP A 35 1.51 15.86 24.24
C ASP A 35 1.59 17.05 23.27
N GLY A 36 1.16 18.24 23.70
CA GLY A 36 0.93 19.47 22.92
C GLY A 36 2.13 20.08 22.18
N SER A 37 3.05 19.27 21.66
CA SER A 37 4.18 19.64 20.84
C SER A 37 3.83 19.51 19.35
N ALA A 38 3.42 20.62 18.74
CA ALA A 38 3.20 20.76 17.31
C ALA A 38 4.53 20.69 16.52
N ARG A 39 5.15 19.51 16.45
CA ARG A 39 6.25 19.22 15.51
C ARG A 39 5.67 18.89 14.14
N LEU A 40 5.34 19.92 13.36
CA LEU A 40 5.30 19.95 11.89
C LEU A 40 4.88 18.67 11.14
N THR A 41 3.87 17.92 11.61
CA THR A 41 3.35 16.74 10.91
C THR A 41 2.05 17.13 10.22
N TRP A 42 2.14 17.95 9.18
CA TRP A 42 1.02 18.26 8.29
C TRP A 42 0.87 17.11 7.31
N CYS A 43 0.05 16.12 7.64
CA CYS A 43 -0.58 15.31 6.61
C CYS A 43 -2.05 15.15 6.99
N PRO A 44 -3.00 15.58 6.15
CA PRO A 44 -4.40 15.23 6.37
C PRO A 44 -4.46 13.71 6.44
N ARG A 45 -5.25 13.18 7.38
CA ARG A 45 -5.62 11.78 7.48
C ARG A 45 -5.69 11.15 6.08
N ILE A 46 -4.72 10.33 5.68
CA ILE A 46 -4.73 9.67 4.37
C ILE A 46 -5.90 8.69 4.38
N THR A 47 -6.89 8.94 3.53
CA THR A 47 -8.11 8.15 3.40
C THR A 47 -8.25 7.59 1.99
N ASP A 48 -9.24 6.74 1.78
CA ASP A 48 -9.58 6.19 0.46
C ASP A 48 -9.78 7.28 -0.60
N ALA A 49 -10.38 8.43 -0.23
CA ALA A 49 -10.53 9.57 -1.13
C ALA A 49 -9.19 10.16 -1.59
N SER A 50 -8.14 10.08 -0.77
CA SER A 50 -6.80 10.51 -1.19
C SER A 50 -6.23 9.57 -2.25
N LEU A 51 -6.52 8.27 -2.16
CA LEU A 51 -6.09 7.27 -3.13
C LEU A 51 -6.85 7.37 -4.45
N GLU A 52 -8.10 7.82 -4.43
CA GLU A 52 -8.86 8.15 -5.64
C GLU A 52 -8.13 9.21 -6.47
N TYR A 53 -7.72 10.34 -5.86
CA TYR A 53 -6.96 11.37 -6.57
C TYR A 53 -5.61 10.87 -7.08
N ILE A 54 -4.90 10.07 -6.28
CA ILE A 54 -3.61 9.48 -6.67
C ILE A 54 -3.78 8.55 -7.86
N ALA A 55 -4.80 7.69 -7.84
CA ALA A 55 -5.07 6.75 -8.92
C ALA A 55 -5.47 7.47 -10.21
N CYS A 56 -6.24 8.56 -10.12
CA CYS A 56 -6.63 9.35 -11.29
C CYS A 56 -5.45 10.11 -11.94
N ASP A 57 -4.59 10.72 -11.13
CA ASP A 57 -3.60 11.69 -11.62
C ASP A 57 -2.20 11.07 -11.83
N LEU A 58 -1.83 10.04 -11.06
CA LEU A 58 -0.49 9.43 -11.07
C LEU A 58 -0.46 8.09 -11.82
N ASN A 59 -0.88 8.10 -13.08
CA ASN A 59 -0.96 6.89 -13.93
C ASN A 59 0.41 6.24 -14.26
N GLN A 60 1.51 6.95 -14.00
CA GLN A 60 2.88 6.49 -14.23
C GLN A 60 3.59 6.05 -12.93
N LEU A 61 2.86 6.01 -11.81
CA LEU A 61 3.45 5.59 -10.54
C LEU A 61 3.78 4.10 -10.57
N GLU A 62 5.02 3.77 -10.22
CA GLU A 62 5.54 2.41 -10.17
C GLU A 62 5.63 1.89 -8.74
N GLU A 63 5.88 2.77 -7.76
CA GLU A 63 6.02 2.42 -6.34
C GLU A 63 5.14 3.30 -5.46
N LEU A 64 4.35 2.66 -4.59
CA LEU A 64 3.48 3.32 -3.61
C LEU A 64 3.67 2.75 -2.22
N THR A 65 4.10 3.58 -1.27
CA THR A 65 4.20 3.23 0.15
C THR A 65 3.09 3.91 0.97
N LEU A 66 2.29 3.11 1.68
CA LEU A 66 1.15 3.55 2.48
C LEU A 66 1.20 3.02 3.93
N ASP A 67 2.39 2.69 4.42
CA ASP A 67 2.51 2.08 5.74
C ASP A 67 1.87 2.90 6.87
N ARG A 68 1.20 2.20 7.79
CA ARG A 68 0.51 2.75 8.96
C ARG A 68 -0.60 3.75 8.58
N CYS A 69 -1.10 3.71 7.34
CA CYS A 69 -2.29 4.48 6.95
C CYS A 69 -3.56 3.74 7.42
N VAL A 70 -3.87 3.87 8.70
CA VAL A 70 -4.97 3.17 9.38
C VAL A 70 -6.37 3.49 8.85
N HIS A 71 -6.52 4.52 8.02
CA HIS A 71 -7.81 4.92 7.41
C HIS A 71 -7.96 4.48 5.95
N ILE A 72 -7.01 3.71 5.42
CA ILE A 72 -7.17 3.03 4.14
C ILE A 72 -7.93 1.73 4.35
N THR A 73 -8.98 1.55 3.57
CA THR A 73 -9.82 0.34 3.55
C THR A 73 -9.74 -0.35 2.21
N ASP A 74 -10.52 -1.41 2.02
CA ASP A 74 -10.63 -2.12 0.74
C ASP A 74 -11.07 -1.20 -0.41
N ILE A 75 -11.82 -0.12 -0.13
CA ILE A 75 -12.23 0.88 -1.12
C ILE A 75 -10.98 1.59 -1.69
N GLY A 76 -10.08 2.02 -0.81
CA GLY A 76 -8.82 2.64 -1.19
C GLY A 76 -7.94 1.72 -2.02
N VAL A 77 -7.85 0.45 -1.62
CA VAL A 77 -7.15 -0.59 -2.38
C VAL A 77 -7.79 -0.82 -3.75
N GLY A 78 -9.13 -0.73 -3.84
CA GLY A 78 -9.87 -0.73 -5.09
C GLY A 78 -9.40 0.38 -6.07
N TYR A 79 -9.21 1.61 -5.59
CA TYR A 79 -8.65 2.68 -6.41
C TYR A 79 -7.22 2.36 -6.87
N ILE A 80 -6.35 1.88 -5.98
CA ILE A 80 -4.97 1.49 -6.31
C ILE A 80 -4.94 0.42 -7.40
N SER A 81 -5.89 -0.51 -7.41
CA SER A 81 -5.94 -1.59 -8.41
C SER A 81 -6.11 -1.10 -9.86
N THR A 82 -6.52 0.15 -10.06
CA THR A 82 -6.62 0.78 -11.38
C THR A 82 -5.27 1.31 -11.90
N MET A 83 -4.24 1.37 -11.05
CA MET A 83 -2.91 1.90 -11.38
C MET A 83 -2.07 0.85 -12.10
N LEU A 84 -2.21 0.77 -13.42
CA LEU A 84 -1.62 -0.30 -14.25
C LEU A 84 -0.08 -0.31 -14.29
N SER A 85 0.56 0.82 -13.98
CA SER A 85 2.02 0.97 -13.97
C SER A 85 2.65 0.53 -12.63
N LEU A 86 1.83 0.28 -11.59
CA LEU A 86 2.33 -0.02 -10.27
C LEU A 86 2.97 -1.42 -10.23
N THR A 87 4.22 -1.46 -9.78
CA THR A 87 5.02 -2.68 -9.64
C THR A 87 5.35 -2.99 -8.18
N ALA A 88 5.36 -1.98 -7.30
CA ALA A 88 5.63 -2.13 -5.88
C ALA A 88 4.57 -1.44 -5.01
N LEU A 89 3.98 -2.18 -4.07
CA LEU A 89 2.97 -1.69 -3.15
C LEU A 89 3.27 -2.12 -1.71
N PHE A 90 3.36 -1.14 -0.80
CA PHE A 90 3.58 -1.39 0.62
C PHE A 90 2.39 -0.89 1.44
N LEU A 91 1.67 -1.82 2.08
CA LEU A 91 0.48 -1.57 2.89
C LEU A 91 0.71 -2.01 4.35
N ARG A 92 1.94 -1.87 4.86
CA ARG A 92 2.30 -2.41 6.17
C ARG A 92 1.50 -1.73 7.27
N TRP A 93 0.97 -2.48 8.22
CA TRP A 93 0.18 -1.97 9.35
C TRP A 93 -1.07 -1.18 8.92
N CYS A 94 -1.63 -1.48 7.75
CA CYS A 94 -2.93 -0.95 7.31
C CYS A 94 -4.07 -1.76 7.95
N SER A 95 -4.49 -1.35 9.15
CA SER A 95 -5.35 -2.14 10.02
C SER A 95 -6.79 -2.39 9.52
N GLN A 96 -7.21 -1.72 8.45
CA GLN A 96 -8.57 -1.83 7.91
C GLN A 96 -8.65 -2.54 6.55
N VAL A 97 -7.52 -2.99 5.99
CA VAL A 97 -7.50 -3.79 4.76
C VAL A 97 -7.86 -5.24 5.08
N ARG A 98 -8.75 -5.83 4.27
CA ARG A 98 -9.30 -7.18 4.41
C ARG A 98 -9.16 -7.96 3.10
N ASP A 99 -9.64 -9.20 3.12
CA ASP A 99 -9.60 -10.09 1.96
C ASP A 99 -10.27 -9.50 0.70
N PHE A 100 -11.30 -8.67 0.85
CA PHE A 100 -11.95 -8.01 -0.28
C PHE A 100 -11.01 -7.03 -0.99
N GLY A 101 -10.17 -6.30 -0.24
CA GLY A 101 -9.11 -5.48 -0.82
C GLY A 101 -8.11 -6.32 -1.63
N LEU A 102 -7.76 -7.52 -1.15
CA LEU A 102 -6.86 -8.41 -1.90
C LEU A 102 -7.44 -8.90 -3.22
N GLN A 103 -8.76 -9.09 -3.32
CA GLN A 103 -9.41 -9.47 -4.58
C GLN A 103 -9.17 -8.42 -5.67
N HIS A 104 -9.17 -7.13 -5.32
CA HIS A 104 -8.81 -6.06 -6.24
C HIS A 104 -7.34 -6.16 -6.68
N LEU A 105 -6.42 -6.37 -5.74
CA LEU A 105 -4.99 -6.49 -6.03
C LEU A 105 -4.67 -7.67 -6.96
N CYS A 106 -5.40 -8.78 -6.88
CA CYS A 106 -5.19 -9.95 -7.74
C CYS A 106 -5.32 -9.66 -9.24
N SER A 107 -5.96 -8.54 -9.63
CA SER A 107 -6.04 -8.09 -11.02
C SER A 107 -4.79 -7.36 -11.52
N MET A 108 -3.89 -6.93 -10.62
CA MET A 108 -2.70 -6.14 -10.93
C MET A 108 -1.54 -7.00 -11.44
N ARG A 109 -1.62 -7.46 -12.69
CA ARG A 109 -0.65 -8.41 -13.27
C ARG A 109 0.80 -7.93 -13.32
N ASN A 110 1.04 -6.63 -13.21
CA ASN A 110 2.38 -6.03 -13.22
C ASN A 110 2.98 -5.91 -11.82
N LEU A 111 2.22 -6.21 -10.76
CA LEU A 111 2.70 -6.13 -9.38
C LEU A 111 3.76 -7.21 -9.12
N GLN A 112 4.94 -6.75 -8.67
CA GLN A 112 6.12 -7.57 -8.41
C GLN A 112 6.48 -7.59 -6.93
N VAL A 113 6.22 -6.51 -6.20
CA VAL A 113 6.50 -6.39 -4.77
C VAL A 113 5.23 -6.02 -4.04
N LEU A 114 4.84 -6.85 -3.07
CA LEU A 114 3.70 -6.59 -2.21
C LEU A 114 4.07 -6.83 -0.75
N SER A 115 3.93 -5.81 0.09
CA SER A 115 4.06 -5.96 1.53
C SER A 115 2.73 -5.69 2.23
N LEU A 116 2.26 -6.70 2.97
CA LEU A 116 1.05 -6.67 3.78
C LEU A 116 1.37 -6.82 5.27
N ALA A 117 2.65 -6.68 5.67
CA ALA A 117 3.11 -6.96 7.01
C ALA A 117 2.28 -6.23 8.09
N GLY A 118 1.85 -6.95 9.12
CA GLY A 118 1.07 -6.38 10.23
C GLY A 118 -0.36 -5.96 9.86
N CYS A 119 -0.95 -6.50 8.78
CA CYS A 119 -2.36 -6.35 8.45
C CYS A 119 -3.20 -7.42 9.18
N PRO A 120 -3.95 -7.04 10.25
CA PRO A 120 -4.53 -8.01 11.18
C PRO A 120 -5.83 -8.67 10.69
N LEU A 121 -6.48 -8.11 9.68
CA LEU A 121 -7.79 -8.57 9.19
C LEU A 121 -7.71 -9.43 7.93
N LEU A 122 -6.50 -9.80 7.50
CA LEU A 122 -6.29 -10.71 6.37
C LEU A 122 -6.35 -12.15 6.84
N SER A 123 -7.15 -12.97 6.15
CA SER A 123 -7.25 -14.40 6.41
C SER A 123 -6.33 -15.20 5.49
N SER A 124 -6.06 -16.46 5.85
CA SER A 124 -5.34 -17.39 4.98
C SER A 124 -6.04 -17.58 3.63
N SER A 125 -7.37 -17.63 3.61
CA SER A 125 -8.18 -17.73 2.39
C SER A 125 -8.08 -16.50 1.50
N GLY A 126 -7.96 -15.30 2.10
CA GLY A 126 -7.72 -14.07 1.34
C GLY A 126 -6.33 -14.08 0.71
N LEU A 127 -5.32 -14.36 1.53
CA LEU A 127 -3.92 -14.38 1.13
C LEU A 127 -3.61 -15.48 0.09
N SER A 128 -4.28 -16.63 0.16
CA SER A 128 -4.09 -17.71 -0.82
C SER A 128 -4.46 -17.29 -2.25
N ASN A 129 -5.31 -16.27 -2.43
CA ASN A 129 -5.65 -15.76 -3.77
C ASN A 129 -4.50 -15.00 -4.44
N LEU A 130 -3.47 -14.58 -3.68
CA LEU A 130 -2.30 -13.87 -4.23
C LEU A 130 -1.50 -14.71 -5.24
N ILE A 131 -1.73 -16.03 -5.31
CA ILE A 131 -1.17 -16.91 -6.35
C ILE A 131 -1.58 -16.50 -7.77
N GLN A 132 -2.63 -15.68 -7.93
CA GLN A 132 -3.03 -15.14 -9.22
C GLN A 132 -1.98 -14.16 -9.78
N LEU A 133 -1.15 -13.58 -8.92
CA LEU A 133 -0.08 -12.64 -9.27
C LEU A 133 1.19 -13.38 -9.69
N ARG A 134 1.17 -13.97 -10.88
CA ARG A 134 2.23 -14.85 -11.39
C ARG A 134 3.59 -14.18 -11.63
N HIS A 135 3.64 -12.85 -11.61
CA HIS A 135 4.86 -12.07 -11.78
C HIS A 135 5.42 -11.53 -10.46
N MET A 136 4.84 -11.92 -9.33
CA MET A 136 5.33 -11.54 -8.01
C MET A 136 6.76 -12.03 -7.80
N GLN A 137 7.63 -11.12 -7.35
CA GLN A 137 9.02 -11.35 -6.99
C GLN A 137 9.22 -11.32 -5.48
N GLU A 138 8.46 -10.51 -4.75
CA GLU A 138 8.56 -10.39 -3.30
C GLU A 138 7.18 -10.23 -2.67
N LEU A 139 6.89 -11.04 -1.66
CA LEU A 139 5.67 -11.00 -0.87
C LEU A 139 6.02 -11.03 0.62
N GLU A 140 5.74 -9.94 1.34
CA GLU A 140 5.98 -9.83 2.79
C GLU A 140 4.68 -9.96 3.58
N LEU A 141 4.59 -10.97 4.45
CA LEU A 141 3.44 -11.28 5.29
C LEU A 141 3.76 -11.29 6.79
N THR A 142 4.90 -10.72 7.19
CA THR A 142 5.35 -10.69 8.59
C THR A 142 4.29 -10.11 9.52
N ASN A 143 4.04 -10.77 10.65
CA ASN A 143 3.02 -10.38 11.64
C ASN A 143 1.58 -10.33 11.08
N CYS A 144 1.25 -11.06 10.02
CA CYS A 144 -0.13 -11.26 9.58
C CYS A 144 -0.74 -12.47 10.29
N PRO A 145 -1.81 -12.32 11.10
CA PRO A 145 -2.44 -13.44 11.80
C PRO A 145 -2.97 -14.55 10.88
N GLY A 146 -3.36 -14.20 9.65
CA GLY A 146 -3.80 -15.15 8.63
C GLY A 146 -2.68 -15.89 7.91
N ALA A 147 -1.41 -15.54 8.14
CA ALA A 147 -0.26 -16.18 7.51
C ALA A 147 0.21 -17.40 8.31
N SER A 148 -0.54 -18.50 8.21
CA SER A 148 -0.17 -19.76 8.84
C SER A 148 0.96 -20.47 8.09
N GLN A 149 1.58 -21.47 8.73
CA GLN A 149 2.62 -22.28 8.08
C GLN A 149 2.09 -22.98 6.82
N GLU A 150 0.87 -23.50 6.86
CA GLU A 150 0.24 -24.17 5.72
C GLU A 150 0.03 -23.20 4.55
N LEU A 151 -0.28 -21.93 4.85
CA LEU A 151 -0.36 -20.89 3.81
C LEU A 151 1.02 -20.66 3.18
N PHE A 152 2.09 -20.56 3.96
CA PHE A 152 3.43 -20.36 3.42
C PHE A 152 3.88 -21.52 2.53
N GLU A 153 3.58 -22.75 2.91
CA GLU A 153 3.81 -23.94 2.07
C GLU A 153 3.02 -23.84 0.76
N TYR A 154 1.73 -23.53 0.84
CA TYR A 154 0.86 -23.34 -0.32
C TYR A 154 1.37 -22.25 -1.27
N LEU A 155 1.77 -21.08 -0.73
CA LEU A 155 2.28 -19.97 -1.52
C LEU A 155 3.62 -20.32 -2.17
N LYS A 156 4.53 -21.03 -1.47
CA LYS A 156 5.82 -21.48 -2.04
C LYS A 156 5.63 -22.47 -3.19
N GLU A 157 4.63 -23.36 -3.09
CA GLU A 157 4.30 -24.29 -4.17
C GLU A 157 3.74 -23.60 -5.42
N HIS A 158 2.92 -22.55 -5.24
CA HIS A 158 2.22 -21.89 -6.35
C HIS A 158 2.93 -20.63 -6.89
N LEU A 159 3.85 -20.05 -6.11
CA LEU A 159 4.69 -18.91 -6.49
C LEU A 159 6.19 -19.25 -6.31
N PRO A 160 6.72 -20.27 -7.01
CA PRO A 160 8.07 -20.80 -6.75
C PRO A 160 9.23 -19.84 -7.07
N ARG A 161 8.94 -18.70 -7.71
CA ARG A 161 9.91 -17.64 -8.03
C ARG A 161 9.78 -16.40 -7.16
N CYS A 162 8.78 -16.37 -6.28
CA CYS A 162 8.53 -15.27 -5.37
C CYS A 162 9.30 -15.50 -4.07
N LEU A 163 10.05 -14.49 -3.62
CA LEU A 163 10.60 -14.43 -2.28
C LEU A 163 9.46 -14.13 -1.30
N ILE A 164 9.09 -15.14 -0.51
CA ILE A 164 8.06 -14.99 0.52
C ILE A 164 8.74 -14.73 1.86
N ILE A 165 8.43 -13.59 2.47
CA ILE A 165 8.97 -13.16 3.76
C ILE A 165 7.90 -13.39 4.83
N GLU A 166 8.27 -14.18 5.84
CA GLU A 166 7.41 -14.66 6.93
C GLU A 166 7.38 -13.73 8.15
#